data_AF-A0A954NUP0-F1
#
_entry.id   AF-A0A954NUP0-F1
#
_cell.length_a   1.000
_cell.length_b   1.000
_cell.length_c   1.000
_cell.angle_alpha   90.00
_cell.angle_beta   90.00
_cell.angle_gamma   90.00
#
_symmetry.space_group_name_H-M   'P 1'
#
loop_
_entity.id
_entity.type
_entity.pdbx_description
1 polymer ?
#
loop_
_entity_poly.entity_id
_entity_poly.type
_entity_poly.pdbx_seq_one_letter_code
_entity_poly.pdbx_strand_id
1 'polypeptide(L)'
;SFDNINDIHGYFASDLMIEKVRDIIAQLGELGDSVKVDDVQSRLKTIREDAVRQLKDRQELYEDGEGVIRFGNHRFSVNTQVLDLTTVLRNDRLHLHLTGTDFFEAIESEILNATRDVWSMEVISENREVYRAEYLAYQMLKASGGRQSPVGGDSLTRDGLESSPSSDRENQGVDTPRSPLLTLVQKFMGPRYSEGYTKGVHDHDAAIILRALLDIDATCGLLRYSSRARAIANVYWHHFGRVADKKLMASKLSGFGQIATLFPGTSQQLEYTRELRAMLGEFIATSGLFEDADESLLDEAATYLFHELSTAGDIFVIARTAIQLHDGFHQHLSSLNASERFSESLKAVQRNQDAAFELARDWVSAYVTMASGGRQSPVAEDGQTSEEPGLNEGNQVNRQGGVTPRSPARDHVDEVAALLISGDINRDAVIETDMSCTLKNLVGTHPIIDGGTYDLQFNRFMERLERFERLTVPAYRSYHELKTRVVDEAREEMKLTEFQPRVLTSFVRNRLIDQVYLPLIGDNLAKQIGTAGADKRTDRQGLLLLISPPGYGKTT
;
A
#
# COMPACT_ATOMS: atom_id res chain seq x y z
N SER A 1 -13.77 1.61 37.86
CA SER A 1 -14.70 2.51 38.58
C SER A 1 -15.25 1.74 39.77
N PHE A 2 -15.39 2.38 40.93
CA PHE A 2 -15.97 1.73 42.12
C PHE A 2 -17.46 2.05 42.18
N ASP A 3 -18.29 1.04 42.46
CA ASP A 3 -19.75 1.19 42.41
C ASP A 3 -20.36 1.33 43.79
N ASN A 4 -19.67 0.90 44.84
CA ASN A 4 -20.11 1.08 46.22
C ASN A 4 -18.94 1.40 47.18
N ILE A 5 -19.28 1.86 48.38
CA ILE A 5 -18.30 2.28 49.40
C ILE A 5 -17.45 1.08 49.88
N ASN A 6 -18.00 -0.13 49.87
CA ASN A 6 -17.27 -1.34 50.27
C ASN A 6 -16.15 -1.67 49.27
N ASP A 7 -16.31 -1.36 47.98
CA ASP A 7 -15.26 -1.56 46.98
C ASP A 7 -14.06 -0.64 47.24
N ILE A 8 -14.31 0.62 47.63
CA ILE A 8 -13.26 1.56 48.03
C ILE A 8 -12.57 1.08 49.30
N HIS A 9 -13.34 0.64 50.29
CA HIS A 9 -12.77 0.08 51.52
C HIS A 9 -11.98 -1.21 51.26
N GLY A 10 -12.44 -2.07 50.36
CA GLY A 10 -11.74 -3.26 49.89
C GLY A 10 -10.42 -2.91 49.22
N TYR A 11 -10.41 -1.99 48.26
CA TYR A 11 -9.21 -1.51 47.60
C TYR A 11 -8.18 -0.96 48.59
N PHE A 12 -8.60 -0.08 49.51
CA PHE A 12 -7.70 0.43 50.54
C PHE A 12 -7.27 -0.64 51.56
N ALA A 13 -7.98 -1.76 51.70
CA ALA A 13 -7.61 -2.84 52.60
C ALA A 13 -6.61 -3.82 51.97
N SER A 14 -6.78 -4.15 50.68
CA SER A 14 -6.10 -5.27 50.03
C SER A 14 -5.20 -4.92 48.85
N ASP A 15 -5.13 -3.66 48.41
CA ASP A 15 -4.29 -3.28 47.28
C ASP A 15 -2.79 -3.22 47.65
N LEU A 16 -1.96 -3.81 46.78
CA LEU A 16 -0.51 -3.95 46.97
C LEU A 16 0.21 -2.60 47.04
N MET A 17 -0.26 -1.56 46.33
CA MET A 17 0.35 -0.24 46.40
C MET A 17 0.02 0.46 47.72
N ILE A 18 -1.20 0.28 48.23
CA ILE A 18 -1.61 0.81 49.54
C ILE A 18 -0.83 0.12 50.67
N GLU A 19 -0.61 -1.19 50.54
CA GLU A 19 0.24 -1.95 51.47
C GLU A 19 1.68 -1.43 51.46
N LYS A 20 2.29 -1.24 50.27
CA LYS A 20 3.62 -0.61 50.16
C LYS A 20 3.70 0.77 50.80
N VAL A 21 2.67 1.61 50.65
CA VAL A 21 2.63 2.92 51.31
C VAL A 21 2.60 2.77 52.83
N ARG A 22 1.85 1.79 53.37
CA ARG A 22 1.87 1.47 54.81
C ARG A 22 3.24 0.96 55.28
N ASP A 23 3.90 0.14 54.49
CA ASP A 23 5.25 -0.35 54.79
C ASP A 23 6.26 0.80 54.81
N ILE A 24 6.17 1.74 53.87
CA ILE A 24 7.01 2.95 53.85
C ILE A 24 6.73 3.82 55.08
N ILE A 25 5.47 3.96 55.49
CA ILE A 25 5.12 4.66 56.73
C ILE A 25 5.77 3.96 57.94
N ALA A 26 5.74 2.63 58.00
CA ALA A 26 6.38 1.87 59.07
C ALA A 26 7.91 2.04 59.07
N GLN A 27 8.56 1.95 57.91
CA GLN A 27 10.00 2.16 57.75
C GLN A 27 10.43 3.58 58.14
N LEU A 28 9.65 4.61 57.76
CA LEU A 28 9.90 6.00 58.18
C LEU A 28 9.76 6.16 59.70
N GLY A 29 8.83 5.43 60.32
CA GLY A 29 8.68 5.36 61.77
C GLY A 29 9.89 4.73 62.46
N GLU A 30 10.41 3.61 61.93
CA GLU A 30 11.63 2.95 62.43
C GLU A 30 12.88 3.85 62.32
N LEU A 31 12.92 4.71 61.30
CA LEU A 31 13.99 5.68 61.06
C LEU A 31 13.85 6.97 61.90
N GLY A 32 12.76 7.12 62.67
CA GLY A 32 12.53 8.26 63.57
C GLY A 32 12.04 9.55 62.88
N ASP A 33 11.57 9.48 61.62
CA ASP A 33 11.08 10.64 60.85
C ASP A 33 9.56 10.82 61.04
N SER A 34 9.16 11.25 62.24
CA SER A 34 7.74 11.36 62.64
C SER A 34 6.93 12.37 61.81
N VAL A 35 7.56 13.44 61.32
CA VAL A 35 6.88 14.47 60.52
C VAL A 35 6.42 13.91 59.18
N LYS A 36 7.24 13.08 58.52
CA LYS A 36 6.86 12.46 57.25
C LYS A 36 5.85 11.34 57.43
N VAL A 37 5.92 10.60 58.53
CA VAL A 37 4.91 9.60 58.91
C VAL A 37 3.53 10.27 58.97
N ASP A 38 3.42 11.38 59.71
CA ASP A 38 2.15 12.08 59.88
C ASP A 38 1.62 12.66 58.56
N ASP A 39 2.48 13.25 57.72
CA ASP A 39 2.08 13.80 56.41
C ASP A 39 1.53 12.72 55.47
N VAL A 40 2.28 11.63 55.28
CA VAL A 40 1.89 10.54 54.35
C VAL A 40 0.63 9.84 54.87
N GLN A 41 0.52 9.61 56.17
CA GLN A 41 -0.67 9.01 56.78
C GLN A 41 -1.90 9.91 56.66
N SER A 42 -1.74 11.23 56.86
CA SER A 42 -2.81 12.22 56.67
C SER A 42 -3.27 12.27 55.21
N ARG A 43 -2.35 12.29 54.25
CA ARG A 43 -2.67 12.27 52.81
C ARG A 43 -3.40 10.99 52.42
N LEU A 44 -2.94 9.84 52.89
CA LEU A 44 -3.60 8.55 52.61
C LEU A 44 -5.03 8.52 53.17
N LYS A 45 -5.23 9.02 54.39
CA LYS A 45 -6.56 9.15 55.00
C LYS A 45 -7.46 10.11 54.23
N THR A 46 -6.93 11.27 53.82
CA THR A 46 -7.65 12.29 53.06
C THR A 46 -8.12 11.75 51.72
N ILE A 47 -7.26 11.07 50.96
CA ILE A 47 -7.61 10.47 49.67
C ILE A 47 -8.76 9.45 49.83
N ARG A 48 -8.73 8.64 50.90
CA ARG A 48 -9.80 7.68 51.18
C ARG A 48 -11.12 8.38 51.47
N GLU A 49 -11.11 9.41 52.31
CA GLU A 49 -12.31 10.18 52.67
C GLU A 49 -12.88 10.94 51.47
N ASP A 50 -12.02 11.50 50.63
CA ASP A 50 -12.41 12.18 49.38
C ASP A 50 -12.97 11.21 48.35
N ALA A 51 -12.39 10.01 48.20
CA ALA A 51 -12.92 8.99 47.29
C ALA A 51 -14.33 8.52 47.71
N VAL A 52 -14.57 8.33 49.01
CA VAL A 52 -15.90 7.99 49.53
C VAL A 52 -16.88 9.14 49.30
N ARG A 53 -16.44 10.38 49.49
CA ARG A 53 -17.27 11.58 49.24
C ARG A 53 -17.65 11.68 47.76
N GLN A 54 -16.69 11.62 46.85
CA GLN A 54 -16.91 11.68 45.41
C GLN A 54 -17.85 10.57 44.92
N LEU A 55 -17.73 9.36 45.46
CA LEU A 55 -18.63 8.26 45.10
C LEU A 55 -20.07 8.53 45.56
N LYS A 56 -20.27 9.03 46.78
CA LYS A 56 -21.60 9.42 47.27
C LYS A 56 -22.19 10.55 46.43
N ASP A 57 -21.40 11.58 46.15
CA ASP A 57 -21.82 12.70 45.31
C ASP A 57 -22.23 12.21 43.91
N ARG A 58 -21.45 11.30 43.30
CA ARG A 58 -21.80 10.66 42.02
C ARG A 58 -23.11 9.86 42.10
N GLN A 59 -23.28 8.99 43.10
CA GLN A 59 -24.49 8.19 43.27
C GLN A 59 -25.74 9.05 43.55
N GLU A 60 -25.57 10.23 44.15
CA GLU A 60 -26.67 11.14 44.44
C GLU A 60 -27.06 12.05 43.27
N LEU A 61 -26.10 12.37 42.39
CA LEU A 61 -26.34 13.19 41.19
C LEU A 61 -27.03 12.39 40.07
N TYR A 62 -26.69 11.11 39.91
CA TYR A 62 -27.16 10.28 38.81
C TYR A 62 -28.31 9.36 39.23
N GLU A 63 -29.44 9.38 38.52
CA GLU A 63 -30.55 8.40 38.67
C GLU A 63 -30.47 7.38 37.51
N ASP A 64 -30.55 6.08 37.81
CA ASP A 64 -30.56 4.98 36.83
C ASP A 64 -29.33 4.93 35.88
N GLY A 65 -28.11 5.10 36.44
CA GLY A 65 -26.84 5.05 35.70
C GLY A 65 -26.33 6.43 35.28
N GLU A 66 -25.28 6.51 34.45
CA GLU A 66 -24.63 7.80 34.07
C GLU A 66 -25.43 8.66 33.07
N GLY A 67 -26.62 8.23 32.65
CA GLY A 67 -27.38 8.85 31.58
C GLY A 67 -28.38 9.95 32.01
N VAL A 68 -28.71 10.05 33.31
CA VAL A 68 -29.68 11.04 33.80
C VAL A 68 -29.18 11.67 35.10
N ILE A 69 -29.07 13.00 35.12
CA ILE A 69 -28.81 13.76 36.35
C ILE A 69 -30.13 14.30 36.91
N ARG A 70 -30.32 14.15 38.22
CA ARG A 70 -31.44 14.75 38.94
C ARG A 70 -31.01 16.05 39.65
N PHE A 71 -31.60 17.16 39.24
CA PHE A 71 -31.45 18.46 39.92
C PHE A 71 -32.81 18.92 40.46
N GLY A 72 -33.00 18.82 41.78
CA GLY A 72 -34.30 19.09 42.42
C GLY A 72 -35.38 18.11 41.95
N ASN A 73 -36.52 18.63 41.48
CA ASN A 73 -37.63 17.83 40.93
C ASN A 73 -37.47 17.52 39.43
N HIS A 74 -36.39 17.98 38.79
CA HIS A 74 -36.20 17.89 37.35
C HIS A 74 -35.11 16.87 37.00
N ARG A 75 -35.35 16.12 35.92
CA ARG A 75 -34.41 15.13 35.36
C ARG A 75 -33.84 15.67 34.06
N PHE A 76 -32.52 15.60 33.91
CA PHE A 76 -31.80 16.05 32.73
C PHE A 76 -31.06 14.86 32.12
N SER A 77 -31.25 14.61 30.82
CA SER A 77 -30.47 13.60 30.12
C SER A 77 -29.03 14.08 29.95
N VAL A 78 -28.07 13.31 30.44
CA VAL A 78 -26.65 13.52 30.15
C VAL A 78 -26.33 12.71 28.91
N ASN A 79 -25.91 13.39 27.85
CA ASN A 79 -25.34 12.68 26.73
C ASN A 79 -23.92 12.25 27.09
N THR A 80 -23.73 10.95 27.30
CA THR A 80 -22.43 10.34 27.56
C THR A 80 -21.74 9.85 26.29
N GLN A 81 -22.36 10.06 25.11
CA GLN A 81 -21.68 9.78 23.85
C GLN A 81 -20.45 10.67 23.72
N VAL A 82 -19.29 10.03 23.65
CA VAL A 82 -18.03 10.70 23.36
C VAL A 82 -18.14 11.24 21.95
N LEU A 83 -18.17 12.56 21.82
CA LEU A 83 -18.02 13.24 20.54
C LEU A 83 -16.64 12.88 20.00
N ASP A 84 -16.60 12.12 18.91
CA ASP A 84 -15.38 11.76 18.21
C ASP A 84 -15.42 12.24 16.77
N LEU A 85 -14.25 12.62 16.26
CA LEU A 85 -14.07 13.15 14.93
C LEU A 85 -13.46 12.06 14.04
N THR A 86 -14.12 11.78 12.92
CA THR A 86 -13.65 10.82 11.92
C THR A 86 -13.69 11.45 10.53
N THR A 87 -13.17 10.73 9.55
CA THR A 87 -13.25 11.14 8.14
C THR A 87 -14.17 10.20 7.37
N VAL A 88 -14.95 10.74 6.45
CA VAL A 88 -15.78 9.96 5.52
C VAL A 88 -15.57 10.44 4.09
N LEU A 89 -15.63 9.52 3.13
CA LEU A 89 -15.58 9.85 1.71
C LEU A 89 -17.01 10.10 1.20
N ARG A 90 -17.32 11.33 0.74
CA ARG A 90 -18.63 11.70 0.17
C ARG A 90 -18.43 12.47 -1.13
N ASN A 91 -19.14 12.09 -2.18
CA ASN A 91 -19.04 12.72 -3.51
C ASN A 91 -17.57 12.85 -3.97
N ASP A 92 -16.77 11.80 -3.73
CA ASP A 92 -15.36 11.73 -4.10
C ASP A 92 -14.48 12.85 -3.46
N ARG A 93 -14.87 13.29 -2.26
CA ARG A 93 -14.14 14.22 -1.39
C ARG A 93 -14.15 13.73 0.06
N LEU A 94 -13.02 13.87 0.75
CA LEU A 94 -12.94 13.58 2.17
C LEU A 94 -13.62 14.68 2.98
N HIS A 95 -14.44 14.27 3.94
CA HIS A 95 -15.10 15.15 4.89
C HIS A 95 -14.74 14.74 6.31
N LEU A 96 -14.55 15.71 7.19
CA LEU A 96 -14.62 15.50 8.63
C LEU A 96 -16.08 15.25 9.01
N HIS A 97 -16.29 14.34 9.95
CA HIS A 97 -17.59 14.00 10.49
C HIS A 97 -17.49 13.88 12.00
N LEU A 98 -18.31 14.67 12.69
CA LEU A 98 -18.46 14.58 14.14
C LEU A 98 -19.53 13.54 14.47
N THR A 99 -19.09 12.41 15.00
CA THR A 99 -19.95 11.28 15.33
C THR A 99 -21.07 11.68 16.30
N GLY A 100 -22.29 11.17 16.07
CA GLY A 100 -23.48 11.52 16.86
C GLY A 100 -24.15 12.83 16.46
N THR A 101 -23.70 13.48 15.38
CA THR A 101 -24.30 14.72 14.85
C THR A 101 -24.45 14.65 13.32
N ASP A 102 -25.22 15.56 12.73
CA ASP A 102 -25.29 15.73 11.26
C ASP A 102 -24.18 16.66 10.71
N PHE A 103 -23.12 16.89 11.49
CA PHE A 103 -22.03 17.76 11.10
C PHE A 103 -21.09 17.06 10.10
N PHE A 104 -20.88 17.71 8.95
CA PHE A 104 -19.91 17.32 7.93
C PHE A 104 -19.21 18.56 7.40
N GLU A 105 -17.90 18.49 7.27
CA GLU A 105 -17.08 19.57 6.73
C GLU A 105 -16.09 19.01 5.72
N ALA A 106 -16.01 19.61 4.53
CA ALA A 106 -15.08 19.15 3.51
C ALA A 106 -13.64 19.45 3.92
N ILE A 107 -12.74 18.48 3.78
CA ILE A 107 -11.32 18.68 4.04
C ILE A 107 -10.69 19.38 2.83
N GLU A 108 -10.28 20.64 3.01
CA GLU A 108 -9.59 21.44 2.00
C GLU A 108 -8.07 21.37 2.21
N SER A 109 -7.45 20.24 1.82
CA SER A 109 -6.00 20.07 1.89
C SER A 109 -5.43 19.63 0.55
N GLU A 110 -4.60 20.48 -0.07
CA GLU A 110 -3.96 20.19 -1.35
C GLU A 110 -3.04 18.96 -1.27
N ILE A 111 -2.30 18.83 -0.17
CA ILE A 111 -1.38 17.71 0.07
C ILE A 111 -2.16 16.39 0.27
N LEU A 112 -3.30 16.42 0.96
CA LEU A 112 -4.15 15.24 1.11
C LEU A 112 -4.83 14.87 -0.23
N ASN A 113 -5.31 15.86 -0.98
CA ASN A 113 -5.90 15.67 -2.30
C ASN A 113 -4.91 15.07 -3.32
N ALA A 114 -3.61 15.34 -3.18
CA ALA A 114 -2.57 14.69 -3.99
C ALA A 114 -2.49 13.16 -3.77
N THR A 115 -3.08 12.64 -2.69
CA THR A 115 -3.14 11.19 -2.39
C THR A 115 -4.44 10.51 -2.81
N ARG A 116 -5.27 11.17 -3.65
CA ARG A 116 -6.62 10.68 -4.00
C ARG A 116 -6.66 9.26 -4.56
N ASP A 117 -5.64 8.88 -5.32
CA ASP A 117 -5.55 7.57 -5.99
C ASP A 117 -5.57 6.38 -5.02
N VAL A 118 -5.24 6.60 -3.75
CA VAL A 118 -5.18 5.55 -2.73
C VAL A 118 -6.29 5.64 -1.69
N TRP A 119 -7.21 6.60 -1.80
CA TRP A 119 -8.27 6.81 -0.80
C TRP A 119 -9.24 5.64 -0.67
N SER A 120 -9.47 4.90 -1.77
CA SER A 120 -10.34 3.73 -1.79
C SER A 120 -9.62 2.43 -1.40
N MET A 121 -8.31 2.46 -1.15
CA MET A 121 -7.58 1.27 -0.72
C MET A 121 -7.88 0.99 0.75
N GLU A 122 -8.27 -0.25 1.05
CA GLU A 122 -8.52 -0.70 2.42
C GLU A 122 -7.24 -1.14 3.13
N VAL A 123 -6.29 -1.67 2.37
CA VAL A 123 -5.01 -2.22 2.87
C VAL A 123 -3.85 -1.78 1.96
N ILE A 124 -2.65 -1.73 2.52
CA ILE A 124 -1.44 -1.28 1.80
C ILE A 124 -0.95 -2.26 0.73
N SER A 125 -1.43 -3.50 0.77
CA SER A 125 -0.97 -4.64 -0.03
C SER A 125 -1.91 -4.98 -1.19
N GLU A 126 -2.99 -4.22 -1.41
CA GLU A 126 -4.00 -4.52 -2.43
C GLU A 126 -4.58 -3.26 -3.08
N ASN A 127 -4.76 -3.31 -4.39
CA ASN A 127 -5.64 -2.42 -5.13
C ASN A 127 -6.32 -3.22 -6.25
N ARG A 128 -7.02 -2.57 -7.19
CA ARG A 128 -7.72 -3.31 -8.28
C ARG A 128 -6.81 -4.13 -9.19
N GLU A 129 -5.53 -3.78 -9.27
CA GLU A 129 -4.56 -4.39 -10.18
C GLU A 129 -3.55 -5.31 -9.49
N VAL A 130 -3.33 -5.14 -8.18
CA VAL A 130 -2.38 -5.89 -7.36
C VAL A 130 -3.12 -6.61 -6.26
N TYR A 131 -3.07 -7.93 -6.28
CA TYR A 131 -3.65 -8.78 -5.25
C TYR A 131 -2.69 -8.97 -4.07
N ARG A 132 -3.21 -9.11 -2.84
CA ARG A 132 -2.40 -9.33 -1.62
C ARG A 132 -1.41 -10.48 -1.78
N ALA A 133 -1.84 -11.61 -2.32
CA ALA A 133 -0.96 -12.77 -2.45
C ALA A 133 0.19 -12.53 -3.46
N GLU A 134 -0.04 -11.71 -4.50
CA GLU A 134 1.02 -11.29 -5.41
C GLU A 134 2.05 -10.43 -4.68
N TYR A 135 1.58 -9.43 -3.92
CA TYR A 135 2.46 -8.54 -3.19
C TYR A 135 3.30 -9.29 -2.15
N LEU A 136 2.70 -10.27 -1.46
CA LEU A 136 3.40 -11.15 -0.54
C LEU A 136 4.48 -12.00 -1.25
N ALA A 137 4.13 -12.63 -2.38
CA ALA A 137 5.08 -13.43 -3.16
C ALA A 137 6.23 -12.58 -3.71
N TYR A 138 5.93 -11.37 -4.21
CA TYR A 138 6.92 -10.40 -4.68
C TYR A 138 7.89 -9.98 -3.56
N GLN A 139 7.37 -9.61 -2.38
CA GLN A 139 8.20 -9.25 -1.23
C GLN A 139 9.12 -10.40 -0.80
N MET A 140 8.62 -11.65 -0.84
CA MET A 140 9.43 -12.83 -0.53
C MET A 140 10.52 -13.08 -1.56
N LEU A 141 10.21 -12.96 -2.86
CA LEU A 141 11.19 -13.08 -3.93
C LEU A 141 12.31 -12.05 -3.77
N LYS A 142 11.95 -10.78 -3.48
CA LYS A 142 12.92 -9.71 -3.21
C LYS A 142 13.78 -9.99 -1.98
N ALA A 143 13.16 -10.44 -0.87
CA ALA A 143 13.85 -10.78 0.37
C ALA A 143 14.79 -12.00 0.24
N SER A 144 14.52 -12.90 -0.70
CA SER A 144 15.38 -14.06 -0.99
C SER A 144 16.70 -13.70 -1.68
N GLY A 145 16.90 -12.41 -1.99
CA GLY A 145 18.01 -11.98 -2.81
C GLY A 145 17.82 -12.45 -4.24
N GLY A 146 17.00 -11.71 -5.01
CA GLY A 146 17.25 -11.68 -6.46
C GLY A 146 18.74 -11.42 -6.69
N ARG A 147 19.34 -11.97 -7.75
CA ARG A 147 20.81 -12.03 -8.03
C ARG A 147 21.60 -10.70 -7.92
N GLN A 148 21.01 -9.59 -7.47
CA GLN A 148 21.53 -8.23 -7.44
C GLN A 148 21.26 -7.41 -6.16
N SER A 149 20.77 -7.94 -5.04
CA SER A 149 20.64 -7.09 -3.85
C SER A 149 21.92 -7.06 -3.01
N PRO A 150 22.67 -5.94 -2.94
CA PRO A 150 23.58 -5.70 -1.84
C PRO A 150 22.77 -5.28 -0.61
N VAL A 151 23.27 -5.64 0.58
CA VAL A 151 22.83 -5.20 1.91
C VAL A 151 21.65 -5.97 2.54
N GLY A 152 22.01 -6.97 3.36
CA GLY A 152 21.73 -6.99 4.80
C GLY A 152 20.29 -6.74 5.27
N GLY A 153 19.53 -7.83 5.40
CA GLY A 153 18.34 -7.92 6.24
C GLY A 153 17.80 -9.35 6.18
N ASP A 154 17.89 -10.09 7.28
CA ASP A 154 17.46 -11.50 7.47
C ASP A 154 17.24 -12.28 6.16
N SER A 155 18.34 -12.62 5.48
CA SER A 155 18.28 -13.35 4.22
C SER A 155 17.62 -14.70 4.43
N LEU A 156 16.40 -14.85 3.91
CA LEU A 156 15.89 -16.15 3.51
C LEU A 156 16.88 -16.71 2.49
N THR A 157 17.65 -17.74 2.86
CA THR A 157 18.60 -18.34 1.93
C THR A 157 17.83 -18.97 0.77
N ARG A 158 18.17 -18.56 -0.46
CA ARG A 158 17.60 -19.07 -1.71
C ARG A 158 17.61 -20.60 -1.78
N ASP A 159 18.65 -21.23 -1.22
CA ASP A 159 18.75 -22.69 -1.03
C ASP A 159 17.57 -23.30 -0.26
N GLY A 160 16.99 -22.61 0.73
CA GLY A 160 15.82 -23.08 1.48
C GLY A 160 14.50 -22.98 0.72
N LEU A 161 14.43 -22.11 -0.30
CA LEU A 161 13.26 -21.91 -1.17
C LEU A 161 13.28 -22.87 -2.37
N GLU A 162 14.46 -23.12 -2.94
CA GLU A 162 14.68 -23.98 -4.12
C GLU A 162 14.74 -25.48 -3.78
N SER A 163 15.18 -25.89 -2.59
CA SER A 163 15.31 -27.29 -2.17
C SER A 163 13.98 -28.03 -1.88
N SER A 164 12.84 -27.38 -2.09
CA SER A 164 11.53 -28.03 -1.99
C SER A 164 11.25 -28.84 -3.26
N PRO A 165 11.10 -30.18 -3.18
CA PRO A 165 10.96 -31.02 -4.36
C PRO A 165 9.67 -30.72 -5.15
N SER A 166 9.76 -30.84 -6.47
CA SER A 166 8.71 -30.61 -7.47
C SER A 166 7.64 -31.72 -7.56
N SER A 167 7.68 -32.71 -6.67
CA SER A 167 6.83 -33.91 -6.72
C SER A 167 5.61 -33.81 -5.81
N ASP A 168 4.77 -32.78 -5.99
CA ASP A 168 3.39 -32.77 -5.47
C ASP A 168 2.40 -32.92 -6.64
N ARG A 169 2.72 -33.83 -7.58
CA ARG A 169 1.72 -34.35 -8.52
C ARG A 169 0.96 -35.47 -7.84
N GLU A 170 -0.31 -35.20 -7.57
CA GLU A 170 -1.37 -36.19 -7.34
C GLU A 170 -1.19 -37.10 -6.12
N ASN A 171 -1.49 -36.60 -4.92
CA ASN A 171 -2.18 -37.45 -3.95
C ASN A 171 -3.03 -36.61 -2.99
N GLN A 172 -4.32 -36.51 -3.27
CA GLN A 172 -5.33 -36.11 -2.29
C GLN A 172 -5.57 -37.29 -1.35
N GLY A 173 -4.90 -37.25 -0.20
CA GLY A 173 -5.07 -38.19 0.90
C GLY A 173 -4.77 -37.48 2.22
N VAL A 174 -5.61 -37.73 3.22
CA VAL A 174 -5.59 -37.15 4.56
C VAL A 174 -4.19 -37.23 5.20
N ASP A 175 -3.74 -36.12 5.80
CA ASP A 175 -2.49 -35.94 6.56
C ASP A 175 -1.14 -35.91 5.80
N THR A 176 -1.07 -35.20 4.66
CA THR A 176 0.23 -34.81 4.06
C THR A 176 0.87 -33.65 4.83
N PRO A 177 2.18 -33.68 5.16
CA PRO A 177 2.86 -32.52 5.74
C PRO A 177 2.71 -31.30 4.82
N ARG A 178 2.40 -30.13 5.40
CA ARG A 178 2.32 -28.86 4.64
C ARG A 178 3.58 -28.67 3.80
N SER A 179 3.44 -28.23 2.56
CA SER A 179 4.61 -27.96 1.70
C SER A 179 5.59 -27.03 2.43
N PRO A 180 6.91 -27.28 2.37
CA PRO A 180 7.90 -26.45 3.07
C PRO A 180 7.79 -24.98 2.68
N LEU A 181 7.46 -24.69 1.41
CA LEU A 181 7.23 -23.34 0.90
C LEU A 181 6.04 -22.66 1.58
N LEU A 182 4.90 -23.33 1.75
CA LEU A 182 3.73 -22.75 2.45
C LEU A 182 4.07 -22.39 3.89
N THR A 183 4.85 -23.24 4.58
CA THR A 183 5.30 -22.95 5.94
C THR A 183 6.17 -21.70 6.00
N LEU A 184 7.05 -21.52 5.01
CA LEU A 184 7.88 -20.34 4.88
C LEU A 184 7.04 -19.07 4.62
N VAL A 185 6.08 -19.15 3.70
CA VAL A 185 5.15 -18.06 3.39
C VAL A 185 4.35 -17.67 4.64
N GLN A 186 3.82 -18.65 5.38
CA GLN A 186 3.11 -18.42 6.64
C GLN A 186 3.98 -17.71 7.68
N LYS A 187 5.26 -18.08 7.78
CA LYS A 187 6.22 -17.43 8.69
C LYS A 187 6.51 -15.99 8.25
N PHE A 188 6.69 -15.75 6.95
CA PHE A 188 6.96 -14.41 6.41
C PHE A 188 5.74 -13.49 6.49
N MET A 189 4.53 -14.04 6.34
CA MET A 189 3.25 -13.35 6.47
C MET A 189 2.94 -12.93 7.92
N GLY A 190 3.30 -13.77 8.91
CA GLY A 190 2.96 -13.57 10.32
C GLY A 190 3.17 -12.16 10.91
N PRO A 191 4.34 -11.52 10.75
CA PRO A 191 4.58 -10.18 11.29
C PRO A 191 3.86 -9.05 10.53
N ARG A 192 3.23 -9.32 9.39
CA ARG A 192 2.63 -8.32 8.47
C ARG A 192 1.12 -8.19 8.64
N TYR A 193 0.64 -8.14 9.88
CA TYR A 193 -0.81 -8.07 10.17
C TYR A 193 -1.47 -6.80 9.63
N SER A 194 -0.73 -5.68 9.52
CA SER A 194 -1.22 -4.42 8.94
C SER A 194 -1.43 -4.48 7.42
N GLU A 195 -0.93 -5.53 6.76
CA GLU A 195 -1.09 -5.77 5.33
C GLU A 195 -2.32 -6.64 5.02
N GLY A 196 -3.17 -6.95 6.01
CA GLY A 196 -4.50 -7.52 5.77
C GLY A 196 -4.52 -8.94 5.18
N TYR A 197 -3.48 -9.74 5.41
CA TYR A 197 -3.45 -11.13 4.94
C TYR A 197 -4.40 -12.05 5.71
N THR A 198 -4.82 -13.13 5.07
CA THR A 198 -5.79 -14.11 5.59
C THR A 198 -5.20 -15.48 5.39
N LYS A 199 -4.99 -16.19 6.50
CA LYS A 199 -4.41 -17.53 6.50
C LYS A 199 -5.37 -18.53 5.84
N GLY A 200 -4.85 -19.43 5.03
CA GLY A 200 -5.59 -20.36 4.19
C GLY A 200 -6.02 -19.79 2.83
N VAL A 201 -5.86 -18.48 2.61
CA VAL A 201 -6.21 -17.81 1.34
C VAL A 201 -4.95 -17.20 0.74
N HIS A 202 -4.43 -16.16 1.38
CA HIS A 202 -3.34 -15.36 0.83
C HIS A 202 -1.98 -16.06 0.91
N ASP A 203 -1.73 -16.83 1.97
CA ASP A 203 -0.52 -17.65 2.11
C ASP A 203 -0.50 -18.83 1.13
N HIS A 204 -1.65 -19.46 0.89
CA HIS A 204 -1.81 -20.53 -0.10
C HIS A 204 -1.57 -20.01 -1.51
N ASP A 205 -2.26 -18.94 -1.92
CA ASP A 205 -2.11 -18.33 -3.24
C ASP A 205 -0.68 -17.81 -3.46
N ALA A 206 -0.09 -17.16 -2.44
CA ALA A 206 1.27 -16.65 -2.52
C ALA A 206 2.29 -17.77 -2.67
N ALA A 207 2.07 -18.95 -2.07
CA ALA A 207 2.95 -20.10 -2.25
C ALA A 207 2.91 -20.62 -3.70
N ILE A 208 1.73 -20.65 -4.32
CA ILE A 208 1.57 -21.04 -5.74
C ILE A 208 2.29 -20.04 -6.66
N ILE A 209 2.05 -18.74 -6.45
CA ILE A 209 2.67 -17.67 -7.24
C ILE A 209 4.19 -17.69 -7.05
N LEU A 210 4.67 -17.75 -5.80
CA LEU A 210 6.10 -17.74 -5.49
C LEU A 210 6.83 -18.95 -6.08
N ARG A 211 6.22 -20.14 -6.10
CA ARG A 211 6.82 -21.31 -6.76
C ARG A 211 7.06 -21.04 -8.25
N ALA A 212 6.03 -20.56 -8.95
CA ALA A 212 6.15 -20.26 -10.38
C ALA A 212 7.19 -19.18 -10.65
N LEU A 213 7.26 -18.15 -9.81
CA LEU A 213 8.29 -17.10 -9.91
C LEU A 213 9.71 -17.64 -9.73
N LEU A 214 9.92 -18.54 -8.76
CA LEU A 214 11.23 -19.15 -8.51
C LEU A 214 11.65 -20.05 -9.67
N ASP A 215 10.73 -20.84 -10.22
CA ASP A 215 10.99 -21.72 -11.36
C ASP A 215 11.40 -20.91 -12.61
N ILE A 216 10.74 -19.78 -12.85
CA ILE A 216 11.09 -18.84 -13.94
C ILE A 216 12.43 -18.15 -13.65
N ASP A 217 12.63 -17.55 -12.46
CA ASP A 217 13.87 -16.81 -12.12
C ASP A 217 15.12 -17.72 -12.15
N ALA A 218 14.96 -19.03 -11.92
CA ALA A 218 16.05 -20.00 -12.02
C ALA A 218 16.58 -20.16 -13.47
N THR A 219 15.72 -20.01 -14.48
CA THR A 219 16.00 -20.38 -15.88
C THR A 219 16.01 -19.20 -16.84
N CYS A 220 15.32 -18.10 -16.52
CA CYS A 220 15.10 -16.99 -17.44
C CYS A 220 16.38 -16.20 -17.80
N GLY A 221 17.44 -16.29 -16.99
CA GLY A 221 18.67 -15.53 -17.20
C GLY A 221 18.40 -14.03 -17.33
N LEU A 222 18.89 -13.41 -18.41
CA LEU A 222 18.67 -11.98 -18.69
C LEU A 222 17.28 -11.67 -19.26
N LEU A 223 16.41 -12.67 -19.50
CA LEU A 223 15.00 -12.42 -19.79
C LEU A 223 14.21 -11.86 -18.58
N ARG A 224 14.84 -11.78 -17.40
CA ARG A 224 14.27 -11.15 -16.22
C ARG A 224 13.99 -9.65 -16.40
N TYR A 225 14.74 -8.99 -17.27
CA TYR A 225 14.48 -7.60 -17.66
C TYR A 225 13.36 -7.53 -18.69
N SER A 226 12.62 -6.42 -18.75
CA SER A 226 11.55 -6.22 -19.73
C SER A 226 12.08 -6.32 -21.17
N SER A 227 11.25 -6.81 -22.10
CA SER A 227 11.58 -6.85 -23.53
C SER A 227 11.91 -5.47 -24.10
N ARG A 228 11.27 -4.44 -23.56
CA ARG A 228 11.50 -3.05 -23.97
C ARG A 228 12.84 -2.52 -23.48
N ALA A 229 13.25 -2.80 -22.24
CA ALA A 229 14.59 -2.50 -21.74
C ALA A 229 15.68 -3.18 -22.59
N ARG A 230 15.46 -4.46 -22.95
CA ARG A 230 16.36 -5.18 -23.84
C ARG A 230 16.44 -4.55 -25.23
N ALA A 231 15.30 -4.16 -25.81
CA ALA A 231 15.25 -3.52 -27.11
C ALA A 231 16.00 -2.18 -27.14
N ILE A 232 15.80 -1.31 -26.14
CA ILE A 232 16.53 -0.03 -26.01
C ILE A 232 18.04 -0.28 -26.02
N ALA A 233 18.50 -1.20 -25.18
CA ALA A 233 19.92 -1.54 -25.07
C ALA A 233 20.48 -2.13 -26.36
N ASN A 234 19.77 -3.07 -26.99
CA ASN A 234 20.18 -3.74 -28.22
C ASN A 234 20.28 -2.75 -29.40
N VAL A 235 19.22 -1.95 -29.61
CA VAL A 235 19.16 -0.92 -30.66
C VAL A 235 20.32 0.05 -30.49
N TYR A 236 20.50 0.59 -29.29
CA TYR A 236 21.60 1.49 -28.99
C TYR A 236 22.96 0.85 -29.29
N TRP A 237 23.21 -0.35 -28.74
CA TRP A 237 24.53 -0.96 -28.77
C TRP A 237 24.97 -1.32 -30.19
N HIS A 238 24.05 -1.77 -31.05
CA HIS A 238 24.40 -2.17 -32.42
C HIS A 238 24.36 -1.02 -33.42
N HIS A 239 23.44 -0.05 -33.27
CA HIS A 239 23.17 0.93 -34.33
C HIS A 239 23.54 2.37 -33.97
N PHE A 240 23.68 2.70 -32.69
CA PHE A 240 23.90 4.07 -32.22
C PHE A 240 25.17 4.23 -31.38
N GLY A 241 25.47 5.47 -31.01
CA GLY A 241 26.65 5.82 -30.21
C GLY A 241 27.97 5.76 -30.99
N ARG A 242 29.01 6.38 -30.43
CA ARG A 242 30.34 6.37 -31.06
C ARG A 242 31.00 5.01 -30.86
N VAL A 243 31.55 4.46 -31.94
CA VAL A 243 32.26 3.16 -31.92
C VAL A 243 33.41 3.14 -30.89
N ALA A 244 34.13 4.26 -30.76
CA ALA A 244 35.23 4.37 -29.79
C ALA A 244 34.74 4.26 -28.33
N ASP A 245 33.63 4.93 -28.01
CA ASP A 245 33.07 4.97 -26.66
C ASP A 245 32.49 3.60 -26.29
N LYS A 246 31.75 2.96 -27.21
CA LYS A 246 31.24 1.59 -27.03
C LYS A 246 32.37 0.58 -26.84
N LYS A 247 33.44 0.65 -27.63
CA LYS A 247 34.60 -0.24 -27.50
C LYS A 247 35.33 -0.07 -26.17
N LEU A 248 35.49 1.17 -25.71
CA LEU A 248 36.05 1.47 -24.40
C LEU A 248 35.17 0.88 -23.30
N MET A 249 33.86 1.08 -23.38
CA MET A 249 32.90 0.55 -22.43
C MET A 249 32.91 -0.98 -22.39
N ALA A 250 32.86 -1.65 -23.54
CA ALA A 250 32.96 -3.11 -23.63
C ALA A 250 34.24 -3.64 -22.96
N SER A 251 35.37 -2.96 -23.18
CA SER A 251 36.65 -3.31 -22.56
C SER A 251 36.63 -3.14 -21.05
N LYS A 252 36.05 -2.03 -20.55
CA LYS A 252 35.86 -1.78 -19.10
C LYS A 252 35.02 -2.89 -18.45
N LEU A 253 33.89 -3.25 -19.07
CA LEU A 253 32.94 -4.23 -18.54
C LEU A 253 33.47 -5.67 -18.61
N SER A 254 34.16 -6.02 -19.69
CA SER A 254 34.84 -7.30 -19.80
C SER A 254 35.92 -7.46 -18.71
N GLY A 255 36.71 -6.40 -18.45
CA GLY A 255 37.65 -6.36 -17.34
C GLY A 255 36.96 -6.43 -15.98
N PHE A 256 35.83 -5.74 -15.80
CA PHE A 256 35.04 -5.79 -14.58
C PHE A 256 34.46 -7.19 -14.31
N GLY A 257 33.95 -7.90 -15.32
CA GLY A 257 33.44 -9.27 -15.16
C GLY A 257 34.49 -10.23 -14.59
N GLN A 258 35.76 -10.06 -14.99
CA GLN A 258 36.89 -10.81 -14.41
C GLN A 258 37.15 -10.42 -12.95
N ILE A 259 37.10 -9.12 -12.63
CA ILE A 259 37.25 -8.61 -11.26
C ILE A 259 36.12 -9.14 -10.37
N ALA A 260 34.87 -9.09 -10.80
CA ALA A 260 33.72 -9.55 -10.03
C ALA A 260 33.75 -11.06 -9.75
N THR A 261 34.32 -11.85 -10.67
CA THR A 261 34.58 -13.28 -10.47
C THR A 261 35.61 -13.54 -9.36
N LEU A 262 36.63 -12.68 -9.25
CA LEU A 262 37.71 -12.81 -8.27
C LEU A 262 37.40 -12.11 -6.94
N PHE A 263 36.59 -11.06 -6.95
CA PHE A 263 36.25 -10.20 -5.82
C PHE A 263 34.75 -9.90 -5.77
N PRO A 264 33.93 -10.87 -5.33
CA PRO A 264 32.48 -10.68 -5.20
C PRO A 264 32.14 -9.52 -4.25
N GLY A 265 31.16 -8.68 -4.62
CA GLY A 265 30.68 -7.58 -3.77
C GLY A 265 31.32 -6.20 -4.04
N THR A 266 31.97 -6.01 -5.19
CA THR A 266 32.52 -4.71 -5.61
C THR A 266 31.39 -3.72 -5.94
N SER A 267 31.41 -2.52 -5.33
CA SER A 267 30.41 -1.47 -5.48
C SER A 267 30.47 -0.68 -6.80
N GLN A 268 31.40 -1.03 -7.69
CA GLN A 268 31.66 -0.32 -8.96
C GLN A 268 30.60 -0.56 -10.04
N GLN A 269 29.71 -1.56 -9.85
CA GLN A 269 28.56 -1.79 -10.74
C GLN A 269 27.71 -0.53 -10.93
N LEU A 270 27.49 0.24 -9.86
CA LEU A 270 26.68 1.46 -9.90
C LEU A 270 27.28 2.54 -10.79
N GLU A 271 28.61 2.64 -10.87
CA GLU A 271 29.30 3.63 -11.71
C GLU A 271 29.17 3.29 -13.19
N TYR A 272 29.39 2.02 -13.55
CA TYR A 272 29.22 1.55 -14.93
C TYR A 272 27.77 1.64 -15.40
N THR A 273 26.83 1.25 -14.53
CA THR A 273 25.40 1.37 -14.84
C THR A 273 25.02 2.82 -15.08
N ARG A 274 25.54 3.77 -14.27
CA ARG A 274 25.31 5.20 -14.46
C ARG A 274 25.91 5.73 -15.77
N GLU A 275 27.11 5.29 -16.13
CA GLU A 275 27.76 5.68 -17.40
C GLU A 275 26.93 5.16 -18.61
N LEU A 276 26.52 3.88 -18.59
CA LEU A 276 25.64 3.30 -19.61
C LEU A 276 24.29 4.01 -19.68
N ARG A 277 23.69 4.32 -18.53
CA ARG A 277 22.43 5.06 -18.44
C ARG A 277 22.52 6.45 -19.08
N ALA A 278 23.65 7.14 -18.91
CA ALA A 278 23.89 8.43 -19.57
C ALA A 278 24.00 8.27 -21.09
N MET A 279 24.70 7.23 -21.56
CA MET A 279 24.79 6.93 -23.00
C MET A 279 23.41 6.62 -23.62
N LEU A 280 22.60 5.80 -22.95
CA LEU A 280 21.24 5.47 -23.39
C LEU A 280 20.32 6.71 -23.37
N GLY A 281 20.45 7.57 -22.37
CA GLY A 281 19.70 8.83 -22.29
C GLY A 281 20.06 9.81 -23.42
N GLU A 282 21.35 9.94 -23.76
CA GLU A 282 21.79 10.72 -24.92
C GLU A 282 21.23 10.15 -26.23
N PHE A 283 21.21 8.82 -26.37
CA PHE A 283 20.61 8.15 -27.51
C PHE A 283 19.11 8.45 -27.66
N ILE A 284 18.31 8.29 -26.60
CA ILE A 284 16.87 8.57 -26.63
C ILE A 284 16.63 10.05 -27.00
N ALA A 285 17.37 10.97 -26.38
CA ALA A 285 17.22 12.40 -26.62
C ALA A 285 17.61 12.84 -28.04
N THR A 286 18.53 12.13 -28.69
CA THR A 286 19.03 12.50 -30.03
C THR A 286 18.27 11.81 -31.16
N SER A 287 17.81 10.57 -30.95
CA SER A 287 17.08 9.79 -31.95
C SER A 287 15.57 10.08 -31.96
N GLY A 288 14.99 10.49 -30.84
CA GLY A 288 13.53 10.54 -30.66
C GLY A 288 12.89 9.14 -30.54
N LEU A 289 13.70 8.07 -30.51
CA LEU A 289 13.21 6.72 -30.26
C LEU A 289 12.98 6.52 -28.76
N PHE A 290 11.87 5.88 -28.42
CA PHE A 290 11.49 5.56 -27.03
C PHE A 290 11.29 6.79 -26.12
N GLU A 291 10.78 7.91 -26.65
CA GLU A 291 10.50 9.13 -25.85
C GLU A 291 9.56 8.91 -24.66
N ASP A 292 8.70 7.89 -24.73
CA ASP A 292 7.80 7.46 -23.66
C ASP A 292 8.48 6.60 -22.57
N ALA A 293 9.79 6.33 -22.69
CA ALA A 293 10.55 5.62 -21.67
C ALA A 293 10.69 6.46 -20.39
N ASP A 294 10.19 5.95 -19.27
CA ASP A 294 10.39 6.57 -17.98
C ASP A 294 11.80 6.29 -17.42
N GLU A 295 12.14 7.01 -16.35
CA GLU A 295 13.44 6.88 -15.67
C GLU A 295 13.73 5.45 -15.20
N SER A 296 12.67 4.70 -14.81
CA SER A 296 12.78 3.33 -14.35
C SER A 296 13.16 2.37 -15.47
N LEU A 297 12.53 2.53 -16.64
CA LEU A 297 12.83 1.71 -17.81
C LEU A 297 14.25 1.99 -18.32
N LEU A 298 14.71 3.24 -18.23
CA LEU A 298 16.07 3.61 -18.61
C LEU A 298 17.13 3.03 -17.65
N ASP A 299 16.85 3.05 -16.35
CA ASP A 299 17.67 2.38 -15.33
C ASP A 299 17.71 0.86 -15.56
N GLU A 300 16.56 0.25 -15.90
CA GLU A 300 16.46 -1.16 -16.25
C GLU A 300 17.29 -1.51 -17.49
N ALA A 301 17.17 -0.73 -18.56
CA ALA A 301 17.91 -0.92 -19.81
C ALA A 301 19.43 -0.80 -19.61
N ALA A 302 19.87 0.16 -18.80
CA ALA A 302 21.28 0.34 -18.46
C ALA A 302 21.82 -0.85 -17.65
N THR A 303 21.03 -1.33 -16.68
CA THR A 303 21.38 -2.48 -15.84
C THR A 303 21.43 -3.76 -16.67
N TYR A 304 20.45 -3.97 -17.56
CA TYR A 304 20.46 -5.05 -18.52
C TYR A 304 21.72 -5.02 -19.39
N LEU A 305 22.02 -3.89 -20.03
CA LEU A 305 23.18 -3.73 -20.91
C LEU A 305 24.50 -3.98 -20.17
N PHE A 306 24.60 -3.53 -18.91
CA PHE A 306 25.73 -3.86 -18.05
C PHE A 306 25.92 -5.37 -17.91
N HIS A 307 24.85 -6.11 -17.59
CA HIS A 307 24.91 -7.55 -17.39
C HIS A 307 25.18 -8.33 -18.67
N GLU A 308 24.59 -7.90 -19.80
CA GLU A 308 24.81 -8.48 -21.12
C GLU A 308 26.30 -8.40 -21.48
N LEU A 309 26.88 -7.19 -21.42
CA LEU A 309 28.28 -6.95 -21.79
C LEU A 309 29.30 -7.53 -20.80
N SER A 310 28.90 -7.71 -19.53
CA SER A 310 29.77 -8.31 -18.51
C SER A 310 29.84 -9.83 -18.60
N THR A 311 28.84 -10.48 -19.21
CA THR A 311 28.66 -11.96 -19.13
C THR A 311 28.70 -12.65 -20.50
N ALA A 312 28.11 -12.06 -21.53
CA ALA A 312 27.84 -12.73 -22.82
C ALA A 312 28.67 -12.20 -24.01
N GLY A 313 29.43 -11.11 -23.84
CA GLY A 313 30.14 -10.46 -24.95
C GLY A 313 29.17 -9.72 -25.88
N ASP A 314 29.42 -9.74 -27.19
CA ASP A 314 28.58 -9.04 -28.20
C ASP A 314 27.34 -9.84 -28.66
N ILE A 315 27.03 -11.00 -28.04
CA ILE A 315 25.86 -11.81 -28.39
C ILE A 315 24.76 -11.56 -27.35
N PHE A 316 23.71 -10.86 -27.76
CA PHE A 316 22.63 -10.44 -26.87
C PHE A 316 21.54 -11.50 -26.77
N VAL A 317 21.04 -11.78 -25.56
CA VAL A 317 19.95 -12.76 -25.38
C VAL A 317 18.70 -12.43 -26.18
N ILE A 318 18.00 -13.46 -26.65
CA ILE A 318 16.77 -13.35 -27.43
C ILE A 318 15.66 -14.13 -26.72
N ALA A 319 14.51 -13.49 -26.51
CA ALA A 319 13.33 -14.20 -26.02
C ALA A 319 12.79 -15.20 -27.05
N ARG A 320 12.41 -16.40 -26.60
CA ARG A 320 11.78 -17.41 -27.47
C ARG A 320 10.52 -16.88 -28.18
N THR A 321 9.72 -16.11 -27.47
CA THR A 321 8.53 -15.44 -28.01
C THR A 321 8.88 -14.40 -29.10
N ALA A 322 9.98 -13.68 -28.96
CA ALA A 322 10.45 -12.72 -29.96
C ALA A 322 10.87 -13.45 -31.25
N ILE A 323 11.63 -14.56 -31.15
CA ILE A 323 12.02 -15.32 -32.36
C ILE A 323 10.83 -16.00 -33.02
N GLN A 324 9.86 -16.49 -32.25
CA GLN A 324 8.60 -17.03 -32.80
C GLN A 324 7.79 -15.95 -33.52
N LEU A 325 7.72 -14.74 -32.95
CA LEU A 325 7.04 -13.61 -33.57
C LEU A 325 7.73 -13.17 -34.86
N HIS A 326 9.07 -13.11 -34.86
CA HIS A 326 9.89 -12.86 -36.04
C HIS A 326 9.63 -13.88 -37.15
N ASP A 327 9.72 -15.17 -36.84
CA ASP A 327 9.53 -16.24 -37.83
C ASP A 327 8.09 -16.24 -38.37
N GLY A 328 7.09 -16.01 -37.50
CA GLY A 328 5.69 -15.87 -37.89
C GLY A 328 5.45 -14.65 -38.79
N PHE A 329 6.09 -13.51 -38.51
CA PHE A 329 6.03 -12.31 -39.35
C PHE A 329 6.57 -12.58 -40.75
N HIS A 330 7.74 -13.22 -40.87
CA HIS A 330 8.31 -13.57 -42.17
C HIS A 330 7.44 -14.58 -42.93
N GLN A 331 6.92 -15.60 -42.25
CA GLN A 331 6.00 -16.56 -42.84
C GLN A 331 4.73 -15.88 -43.37
N HIS A 332 4.20 -14.91 -42.63
CA HIS A 332 3.04 -14.12 -43.04
C HIS A 332 3.35 -13.28 -44.29
N LEU A 333 4.48 -12.56 -44.32
CA LEU A 333 4.90 -11.81 -45.50
C LEU A 333 5.07 -12.71 -46.73
N SER A 334 5.62 -13.91 -46.56
CA SER A 334 5.75 -14.88 -47.65
C SER A 334 4.38 -15.33 -48.17
N SER A 335 3.41 -15.56 -47.27
CA SER A 335 2.04 -15.91 -47.68
C SER A 335 1.33 -14.81 -48.48
N LEU A 336 1.71 -13.54 -48.26
CA LEU A 336 1.18 -12.38 -48.97
C LEU A 336 2.01 -12.00 -50.22
N ASN A 337 3.07 -12.73 -50.54
CA ASN A 337 4.07 -12.35 -51.55
C ASN A 337 4.63 -10.93 -51.33
N ALA A 338 4.78 -10.52 -50.07
CA ALA A 338 5.20 -9.18 -49.67
C ALA A 338 6.65 -9.11 -49.14
N SER A 339 7.37 -10.25 -49.08
CA SER A 339 8.74 -10.31 -48.54
C SER A 339 9.73 -9.38 -49.27
N GLU A 340 9.63 -9.27 -50.60
CA GLU A 340 10.48 -8.37 -51.39
C GLU A 340 10.16 -6.91 -51.10
N ARG A 341 8.87 -6.54 -51.08
CA ARG A 341 8.41 -5.18 -50.75
C ARG A 341 8.89 -4.73 -49.37
N PHE A 342 8.80 -5.62 -48.38
CA PHE A 342 9.33 -5.38 -47.04
C PHE A 342 10.84 -5.12 -47.09
N SER A 343 11.61 -6.02 -47.72
CA SER A 343 13.07 -5.89 -47.82
C SER A 343 13.49 -4.60 -48.54
N GLU A 344 12.82 -4.22 -49.63
CA GLU A 344 13.06 -2.98 -50.35
C GLU A 344 12.75 -1.74 -49.49
N SER A 345 11.63 -1.77 -48.75
CA SER A 345 11.25 -0.67 -47.87
C SER A 345 12.30 -0.40 -46.78
N LEU A 346 12.84 -1.46 -46.17
CA LEU A 346 13.86 -1.34 -45.13
C LEU A 346 15.22 -0.90 -45.71
N LYS A 347 15.60 -1.45 -46.88
CA LYS A 347 16.82 -1.02 -47.61
C LYS A 347 16.79 0.45 -48.01
N ALA A 348 15.62 1.01 -48.31
CA ALA A 348 15.47 2.42 -48.67
C ALA A 348 15.84 3.37 -47.52
N VAL A 349 15.62 2.96 -46.27
CA VAL A 349 15.90 3.75 -45.07
C VAL A 349 17.15 3.34 -44.30
N GLN A 350 17.83 2.25 -44.68
CA GLN A 350 18.97 1.65 -43.93
C GLN A 350 20.14 2.60 -43.61
N ARG A 351 20.25 3.74 -44.31
CA ARG A 351 21.29 4.76 -44.03
C ARG A 351 20.95 5.64 -42.83
N ASN A 352 19.68 5.71 -42.46
CA ASN A 352 19.19 6.39 -41.28
C ASN A 352 18.67 5.32 -40.30
N GLN A 353 19.42 5.09 -39.23
CA GLN A 353 19.12 4.02 -38.27
C GLN A 353 17.81 4.27 -37.52
N ASP A 354 17.48 5.54 -37.24
CA ASP A 354 16.22 5.91 -36.59
C ASP A 354 15.04 5.47 -37.46
N ALA A 355 15.03 5.91 -38.72
CA ALA A 355 13.98 5.58 -39.67
C ALA A 355 13.89 4.08 -40.00
N ALA A 356 15.03 3.37 -40.01
CA ALA A 356 15.04 1.93 -40.21
C ALA A 356 14.36 1.19 -39.04
N PHE A 357 14.67 1.59 -37.81
CA PHE A 357 14.03 1.00 -36.63
C PHE A 357 12.54 1.32 -36.57
N GLU A 358 12.13 2.57 -36.78
CA GLU A 358 10.72 2.98 -36.80
C GLU A 358 9.92 2.18 -37.83
N LEU A 359 10.44 2.08 -39.06
CA LEU A 359 9.76 1.34 -40.11
C LEU A 359 9.65 -0.16 -39.76
N ALA A 360 10.70 -0.77 -39.21
CA ALA A 360 10.65 -2.16 -38.76
C ALA A 360 9.60 -2.34 -37.64
N ARG A 361 9.55 -1.43 -36.67
CA ARG A 361 8.56 -1.42 -35.58
C ARG A 361 7.14 -1.28 -36.11
N ASP A 362 6.90 -0.44 -37.12
CA ASP A 362 5.58 -0.24 -37.72
C ASP A 362 5.10 -1.50 -38.45
N TRP A 363 5.97 -2.15 -39.22
CA TRP A 363 5.66 -3.42 -39.88
C TRP A 363 5.26 -4.52 -38.89
N VAL A 364 6.04 -4.69 -37.82
CA VAL A 364 5.76 -5.70 -36.79
C VAL A 364 4.49 -5.34 -36.00
N SER A 365 4.30 -4.06 -35.66
CA SER A 365 3.10 -3.57 -34.97
C SER A 365 1.82 -3.82 -35.78
N ALA A 366 1.86 -3.57 -37.10
CA ALA A 366 0.75 -3.84 -38.01
C ALA A 366 0.41 -5.34 -38.03
N TYR A 367 1.44 -6.20 -38.12
CA TYR A 367 1.26 -7.66 -38.08
C TYR A 367 0.65 -8.14 -36.76
N VAL A 368 1.17 -7.69 -35.62
CA VAL A 368 0.66 -8.06 -34.29
C VAL A 368 -0.78 -7.56 -34.10
N THR A 369 -1.10 -6.36 -34.58
CA THR A 369 -2.45 -5.79 -34.49
C THR A 369 -3.45 -6.59 -35.32
N MET A 370 -3.10 -6.96 -36.55
CA MET A 370 -3.91 -7.83 -37.40
C MET A 370 -4.12 -9.20 -36.74
N ALA A 371 -3.05 -9.83 -36.23
CA ALA A 371 -3.12 -11.13 -35.57
C ALA A 371 -4.00 -11.11 -34.30
N SER A 372 -4.04 -9.98 -33.60
CA SER A 372 -4.87 -9.79 -32.41
C SER A 372 -6.33 -9.46 -32.73
N GLY A 373 -6.61 -8.84 -33.90
CA GLY A 373 -7.93 -8.38 -34.33
C GLY A 373 -8.83 -9.45 -34.96
N GLY A 374 -8.31 -10.66 -35.24
CA GLY A 374 -9.06 -11.75 -35.89
C GLY A 374 -10.13 -12.46 -35.04
N ARG A 375 -10.40 -12.01 -33.80
CA ARG A 375 -11.48 -12.52 -32.93
C ARG A 375 -12.50 -11.43 -32.60
N GLN A 376 -13.17 -10.88 -33.60
CA GLN A 376 -14.44 -10.18 -33.40
C GLN A 376 -15.52 -10.86 -34.26
N SER A 377 -16.52 -11.47 -33.62
CA SER A 377 -17.77 -11.84 -34.27
C SER A 377 -18.45 -10.58 -34.81
N PRO A 378 -19.15 -10.63 -35.96
CA PRO A 378 -19.78 -9.45 -36.53
C PRO A 378 -20.94 -9.02 -35.62
N VAL A 379 -20.77 -7.91 -34.91
CA VAL A 379 -21.88 -7.21 -34.27
C VAL A 379 -22.46 -6.26 -35.31
N ALA A 380 -23.78 -6.37 -35.51
CA ALA A 380 -24.55 -5.60 -36.46
C ALA A 380 -24.36 -4.08 -36.25
N GLU A 381 -24.26 -3.37 -37.37
CA GLU A 381 -24.31 -1.91 -37.43
C GLU A 381 -25.64 -1.41 -36.87
N ASP A 382 -25.57 -0.52 -35.88
CA ASP A 382 -26.53 0.58 -35.77
C ASP A 382 -25.79 1.81 -35.24
N GLY A 383 -25.88 2.88 -36.04
CA GLY A 383 -25.07 4.08 -35.88
C GLY A 383 -25.58 5.02 -34.79
N GLN A 384 -24.65 5.81 -34.24
CA GLN A 384 -24.74 7.28 -34.25
C GLN A 384 -23.44 7.89 -33.70
N THR A 385 -23.01 8.92 -34.42
CA THR A 385 -21.82 9.74 -34.24
C THR A 385 -21.91 10.70 -33.06
N SER A 386 -20.80 10.89 -32.34
CA SER A 386 -20.43 12.17 -31.69
C SER A 386 -18.91 12.16 -31.41
N GLU A 387 -18.21 13.14 -31.96
CA GLU A 387 -16.77 13.39 -31.81
C GLU A 387 -16.49 14.21 -30.53
N GLU A 388 -15.44 13.85 -29.78
CA GLU A 388 -14.57 14.79 -29.06
C GLU A 388 -13.14 14.19 -28.95
N PRO A 389 -12.07 15.02 -28.98
CA PRO A 389 -10.68 14.55 -29.05
C PRO A 389 -10.02 14.50 -27.65
N GLY A 390 -9.26 13.44 -27.37
CA GLY A 390 -8.49 13.33 -26.13
C GLY A 390 -7.44 12.23 -26.17
N LEU A 391 -6.19 12.61 -25.91
CA LEU A 391 -5.00 11.78 -25.81
C LEU A 391 -5.09 10.78 -24.64
N ASN A 392 -4.96 9.48 -24.91
CA ASN A 392 -4.24 8.51 -24.07
C ASN A 392 -4.27 7.12 -24.73
N GLU A 393 -3.14 6.68 -25.30
CA GLU A 393 -2.92 5.26 -25.60
C GLU A 393 -2.40 4.56 -24.34
N GLY A 394 -3.33 4.23 -23.44
CA GLY A 394 -3.04 3.47 -22.23
C GLY A 394 -4.32 2.81 -21.72
N ASN A 395 -4.40 1.48 -21.85
CA ASN A 395 -5.53 0.62 -21.48
C ASN A 395 -6.89 0.97 -22.12
N GLN A 396 -7.31 0.17 -23.10
CA GLN A 396 -8.72 0.13 -23.49
C GLN A 396 -9.55 -0.44 -22.33
N VAL A 397 -10.15 0.46 -21.56
CA VAL A 397 -11.08 0.13 -20.48
C VAL A 397 -12.42 -0.25 -21.12
N ASN A 398 -12.82 -1.52 -21.03
CA ASN A 398 -14.18 -1.91 -21.39
C ASN A 398 -15.18 -1.26 -20.41
N ARG A 399 -16.43 -1.00 -20.82
CA ARG A 399 -17.50 -0.37 -20.00
C ARG A 399 -17.83 -1.11 -18.69
N GLN A 400 -17.20 -2.26 -18.44
CA GLN A 400 -17.30 -3.07 -17.22
C GLN A 400 -16.01 -3.10 -16.37
N GLY A 401 -15.05 -2.20 -16.60
CA GLY A 401 -13.89 -2.01 -15.70
C GLY A 401 -12.87 -3.16 -15.67
N GLY A 402 -12.95 -4.12 -16.59
CA GLY A 402 -11.96 -5.18 -16.76
C GLY A 402 -10.87 -4.76 -17.77
N VAL A 403 -9.60 -4.88 -17.37
CA VAL A 403 -8.44 -4.74 -18.26
C VAL A 403 -8.43 -5.94 -19.20
N THR A 404 -8.66 -5.75 -20.50
CA THR A 404 -8.45 -6.83 -21.47
C THR A 404 -6.95 -7.17 -21.52
N PRO A 405 -6.55 -8.45 -21.38
CA PRO A 405 -5.15 -8.80 -21.39
C PRO A 405 -4.52 -8.44 -22.73
N ARG A 406 -3.50 -7.56 -22.69
CA ARG A 406 -2.67 -7.23 -23.85
C ARG A 406 -1.99 -8.51 -24.33
N SER A 407 -2.09 -8.84 -25.62
CA SER A 407 -1.43 -10.03 -26.20
C SER A 407 0.07 -10.03 -25.87
N PRO A 408 0.67 -11.16 -25.41
CA PRO A 408 2.11 -11.26 -25.13
C PRO A 408 2.98 -10.87 -26.34
N ALA A 409 2.46 -11.06 -27.56
CA ALA A 409 3.16 -10.67 -28.80
C ALA A 409 3.42 -9.15 -28.88
N ARG A 410 2.56 -8.32 -28.26
CA ARG A 410 2.74 -6.86 -28.27
C ARG A 410 3.95 -6.41 -27.46
N ASP A 411 4.40 -7.20 -26.49
CA ASP A 411 5.51 -6.81 -25.62
C ASP A 411 6.86 -6.97 -26.33
N HIS A 412 6.92 -7.80 -27.38
CA HIS A 412 8.16 -8.12 -28.12
C HIS A 412 8.29 -7.37 -29.44
N VAL A 413 7.42 -6.40 -29.73
CA VAL A 413 7.46 -5.63 -30.99
C VAL A 413 8.81 -4.95 -31.17
N ASP A 414 9.29 -4.22 -30.16
CA ASP A 414 10.56 -3.48 -30.24
C ASP A 414 11.76 -4.43 -30.32
N GLU A 415 11.70 -5.56 -29.62
CA GLU A 415 12.75 -6.59 -29.66
C GLU A 415 12.84 -7.22 -31.06
N VAL A 416 11.70 -7.52 -31.70
CA VAL A 416 11.68 -8.02 -33.09
C VAL A 416 12.11 -6.95 -34.08
N ALA A 417 11.71 -5.70 -33.90
CA ALA A 417 12.19 -4.59 -34.74
C ALA A 417 13.72 -4.46 -34.68
N ALA A 418 14.31 -4.57 -33.48
CA ALA A 418 15.76 -4.59 -33.30
C ALA A 418 16.44 -5.75 -34.02
N LEU A 419 15.83 -6.95 -34.00
CA LEU A 419 16.33 -8.12 -34.74
C LEU A 419 16.30 -7.89 -36.26
N LEU A 420 15.21 -7.31 -36.78
CA LEU A 420 15.03 -7.07 -38.22
C LEU A 420 16.06 -6.11 -38.81
N ILE A 421 16.45 -5.07 -38.06
CA ILE A 421 17.47 -4.11 -38.52
C ILE A 421 18.90 -4.60 -38.33
N SER A 422 19.13 -5.58 -37.45
CA SER A 422 20.46 -6.13 -37.14
C SER A 422 20.92 -7.20 -38.14
N GLY A 423 20.01 -7.75 -38.96
CA GLY A 423 20.34 -8.72 -40.01
C GLY A 423 20.39 -10.15 -39.49
N ASP A 424 21.56 -10.79 -39.51
CA ASP A 424 21.69 -12.21 -39.17
C ASP A 424 21.41 -12.46 -37.68
N ILE A 425 20.42 -13.32 -37.40
CA ILE A 425 20.01 -13.67 -36.04
C ILE A 425 20.85 -14.84 -35.54
N ASN A 426 21.55 -14.63 -34.43
CA ASN A 426 22.21 -15.72 -33.72
C ASN A 426 21.18 -16.51 -32.88
N ARG A 427 20.74 -17.66 -33.41
CA ARG A 427 19.76 -18.53 -32.73
C ARG A 427 20.30 -19.19 -31.45
N ASP A 428 21.62 -19.24 -31.25
CA ASP A 428 22.21 -19.74 -30.00
C ASP A 428 21.98 -18.78 -28.82
N ALA A 429 21.59 -17.54 -29.10
CA ALA A 429 21.24 -16.55 -28.09
C ALA A 429 19.80 -16.70 -27.54
N VAL A 430 19.00 -17.62 -28.10
CA VAL A 430 17.61 -17.83 -27.68
C VAL A 430 17.57 -18.55 -26.34
N ILE A 431 16.87 -17.95 -25.36
CA ILE A 431 16.64 -18.58 -24.06
C ILE A 431 15.30 -19.34 -24.07
N GLU A 432 15.38 -20.66 -23.87
CA GLU A 432 14.25 -21.61 -23.92
C GLU A 432 13.40 -21.63 -22.63
N THR A 433 13.12 -20.45 -22.05
CA THR A 433 12.29 -20.31 -20.84
C THR A 433 10.92 -19.72 -21.18
N ASP A 434 9.88 -20.32 -20.62
CA ASP A 434 8.52 -19.78 -20.65
C ASP A 434 8.36 -18.67 -19.61
N MET A 435 8.26 -17.42 -20.07
CA MET A 435 8.03 -16.26 -19.20
C MET A 435 6.55 -16.10 -18.81
N SER A 436 5.69 -17.06 -19.17
CA SER A 436 4.25 -17.02 -18.92
C SER A 436 3.73 -18.39 -18.51
N CYS A 437 2.83 -18.43 -17.54
CA CYS A 437 2.11 -19.65 -17.17
C CYS A 437 0.75 -19.34 -16.55
N THR A 438 -0.18 -20.27 -16.71
CA THR A 438 -1.51 -20.19 -16.09
C THR A 438 -1.51 -20.99 -14.79
N LEU A 439 -1.60 -20.29 -13.67
CA LEU A 439 -1.70 -20.87 -12.34
C LEU A 439 -3.16 -21.22 -12.04
N LYS A 440 -3.39 -22.34 -11.36
CA LYS A 440 -4.72 -22.84 -11.01
C LYS A 440 -4.82 -23.06 -9.50
N ASN A 441 -6.05 -23.22 -9.02
CA ASN A 441 -6.37 -23.51 -7.62
C ASN A 441 -6.02 -22.35 -6.67
N LEU A 442 -6.12 -21.11 -7.16
CA LEU A 442 -6.14 -19.94 -6.28
C LEU A 442 -7.48 -19.87 -5.55
N VAL A 443 -7.44 -19.51 -4.27
CA VAL A 443 -8.59 -19.44 -3.36
C VAL A 443 -9.11 -18.00 -3.26
N GLY A 444 -8.23 -17.01 -3.43
CA GLY A 444 -8.55 -15.59 -3.39
C GLY A 444 -9.61 -15.14 -4.37
N THR A 445 -10.31 -14.07 -4.00
CA THR A 445 -11.21 -13.34 -4.90
C THR A 445 -10.57 -12.00 -5.23
N HIS A 446 -10.23 -11.78 -6.50
CA HIS A 446 -9.63 -10.54 -6.98
C HIS A 446 -9.93 -10.35 -8.48
N PRO A 447 -10.06 -9.12 -9.01
CA PRO A 447 -10.34 -8.89 -10.43
C PRO A 447 -9.39 -9.54 -11.44
N ILE A 448 -8.17 -9.89 -11.01
CA ILE A 448 -7.15 -10.55 -11.85
C ILE A 448 -7.23 -12.09 -11.79
N ILE A 449 -8.10 -12.64 -10.94
CA ILE A 449 -8.30 -14.08 -10.76
C ILE A 449 -9.65 -14.44 -11.37
N ASP A 450 -9.63 -15.33 -12.37
CA ASP A 450 -10.83 -15.82 -13.05
C ASP A 450 -11.09 -17.28 -12.67
N GLY A 451 -12.11 -17.54 -11.86
CA GLY A 451 -12.49 -18.90 -11.45
C GLY A 451 -11.37 -19.69 -10.78
N GLY A 452 -10.53 -19.03 -9.95
CA GLY A 452 -9.37 -19.64 -9.30
C GLY A 452 -8.16 -19.85 -10.23
N THR A 453 -8.21 -19.25 -11.42
CA THR A 453 -7.13 -19.24 -12.42
C THR A 453 -6.48 -17.86 -12.47
N TYR A 454 -5.16 -17.84 -12.62
CA TYR A 454 -4.37 -16.62 -12.69
C TYR A 454 -3.29 -16.74 -13.78
N ASP A 455 -3.29 -15.81 -14.73
CA ASP A 455 -2.28 -15.77 -15.79
C ASP A 455 -1.08 -14.96 -15.35
N LEU A 456 0.01 -15.65 -15.02
CA LEU A 456 1.29 -15.06 -14.68
C LEU A 456 2.08 -14.75 -15.96
N GLN A 457 2.47 -13.49 -16.16
CA GLN A 457 3.53 -13.08 -17.07
C GLN A 457 4.62 -12.42 -16.22
N PHE A 458 5.83 -12.99 -16.21
CA PHE A 458 6.86 -12.65 -15.24
C PHE A 458 7.28 -11.17 -15.27
N ASN A 459 7.56 -10.62 -16.45
CA ASN A 459 8.03 -9.23 -16.56
C ASN A 459 6.93 -8.22 -16.15
N ARG A 460 5.69 -8.42 -16.60
CA ARG A 460 4.51 -7.61 -16.23
C ARG A 460 4.22 -7.72 -14.75
N PHE A 461 4.37 -8.90 -14.15
CA PHE A 461 4.26 -9.08 -12.71
C PHE A 461 5.31 -8.23 -11.99
N MET A 462 6.58 -8.36 -12.36
CA MET A 462 7.67 -7.60 -11.72
C MET A 462 7.48 -6.09 -11.88
N GLU A 463 7.21 -5.61 -13.09
CA GLU A 463 6.99 -4.19 -13.40
C GLU A 463 5.82 -3.61 -12.61
N ARG A 464 4.67 -4.31 -12.60
CA ARG A 464 3.48 -3.87 -11.86
C ARG A 464 3.74 -3.79 -10.36
N LEU A 465 4.38 -4.81 -9.79
CA LEU A 465 4.62 -4.89 -8.35
C LEU A 465 5.71 -3.90 -7.90
N GLU A 466 6.73 -3.67 -8.71
CA GLU A 466 7.74 -2.64 -8.47
C GLU A 466 7.13 -1.24 -8.51
N ARG A 467 6.29 -0.95 -9.52
CA ARG A 467 5.56 0.31 -9.60
C ARG A 467 4.64 0.52 -8.40
N PHE A 468 3.92 -0.53 -7.98
CA PHE A 468 3.06 -0.50 -6.80
C PHE A 468 3.86 -0.21 -5.53
N GLU A 469 5.00 -0.88 -5.32
CA GLU A 469 5.89 -0.66 -4.18
C GLU A 469 6.51 0.75 -4.19
N ARG A 470 6.85 1.29 -5.36
CA ARG A 470 7.51 2.59 -5.50
C ARG A 470 6.55 3.77 -5.37
N LEU A 471 5.34 3.65 -5.92
CA LEU A 471 4.39 4.76 -6.03
C LEU A 471 3.22 4.63 -5.07
N THR A 472 2.55 3.49 -5.07
CA THR A 472 1.29 3.30 -4.34
C THR A 472 1.52 3.10 -2.85
N VAL A 473 2.50 2.29 -2.45
CA VAL A 473 2.79 1.99 -1.04
C VAL A 473 3.19 3.25 -0.25
N PRO A 474 4.11 4.12 -0.75
CA PRO A 474 4.42 5.38 -0.08
C PRO A 474 3.23 6.34 -0.06
N ALA A 475 2.50 6.47 -1.16
CA ALA A 475 1.30 7.32 -1.21
C ALA A 475 0.25 6.89 -0.18
N TYR A 476 0.04 5.59 0.00
CA TYR A 476 -0.86 5.03 1.02
C TYR A 476 -0.41 5.36 2.44
N ARG A 477 0.90 5.26 2.74
CA ARG A 477 1.45 5.65 4.06
C ARG A 477 1.26 7.14 4.30
N SER A 478 1.64 7.97 3.33
CA SER A 478 1.47 9.42 3.41
C SER A 478 0.00 9.81 3.60
N TYR A 479 -0.92 9.15 2.89
CA TYR A 479 -2.36 9.35 3.04
C TYR A 479 -2.82 9.12 4.49
N HIS A 480 -2.48 7.98 5.10
CA HIS A 480 -2.89 7.67 6.47
C HIS A 480 -2.26 8.60 7.51
N GLU A 481 -0.99 8.97 7.33
CA GLU A 481 -0.31 9.94 8.19
C GLU A 481 -0.95 11.33 8.10
N LEU A 482 -1.19 11.82 6.88
CA LEU A 482 -1.83 13.13 6.64
C LEU A 482 -3.26 13.16 7.16
N LYS A 483 -4.02 12.10 6.91
CA LYS A 483 -5.40 11.93 7.38
C LYS A 483 -5.49 12.00 8.90
N THR A 484 -4.60 11.29 9.59
CA THR A 484 -4.53 11.31 11.06
C THR A 484 -4.22 12.73 11.55
N ARG A 485 -3.22 13.38 10.96
CA ARG A 485 -2.84 14.76 11.30
C ARG A 485 -3.99 15.75 11.14
N VAL A 486 -4.72 15.69 10.02
CA VAL A 486 -5.87 16.57 9.76
C VAL A 486 -6.98 16.36 10.79
N VAL A 487 -7.26 15.11 11.18
CA VAL A 487 -8.26 14.82 12.22
C VAL A 487 -7.80 15.35 13.58
N ASP A 488 -6.53 15.20 13.92
CA ASP A 488 -5.99 15.67 15.19
C ASP A 488 -5.99 17.21 15.27
N GLU A 489 -5.56 17.90 14.22
CA GLU A 489 -5.61 19.36 14.10
C GLU A 489 -7.05 19.88 14.24
N ALA A 490 -8.00 19.27 13.52
CA ALA A 490 -9.41 19.64 13.62
C ALA A 490 -10.02 19.33 15.00
N ARG A 491 -9.59 18.24 15.66
CA ARG A 491 -10.02 17.91 17.03
C ARG A 491 -9.55 18.97 18.03
N GLU A 492 -8.34 19.48 17.88
CA GLU A 492 -7.79 20.55 18.70
C GLU A 492 -8.52 21.88 18.44
N GLU A 493 -8.76 22.24 17.18
CA GLU A 493 -9.47 23.46 16.79
C GLU A 493 -10.91 23.47 17.33
N MET A 494 -11.62 22.34 17.21
CA MET A 494 -12.99 22.18 17.71
C MET A 494 -13.07 22.02 19.23
N LYS A 495 -11.93 21.87 19.92
CA LYS A 495 -11.85 21.70 21.38
C LYS A 495 -12.78 20.62 21.92
N LEU A 496 -12.85 19.47 21.24
CA LEU A 496 -13.82 18.41 21.59
C LEU A 496 -13.67 17.90 23.03
N THR A 497 -12.49 18.04 23.63
CA THR A 497 -12.20 17.70 25.03
C THR A 497 -12.89 18.63 26.04
N GLU A 498 -13.28 19.85 25.66
CA GLU A 498 -14.06 20.76 26.51
C GLU A 498 -15.52 20.29 26.63
N PHE A 499 -16.03 19.55 25.65
CA PHE A 499 -17.39 18.99 25.66
C PHE A 499 -17.50 17.65 26.39
N GLN A 500 -16.39 17.07 26.84
CA GLN A 500 -16.43 15.85 27.65
C GLN A 500 -16.92 16.17 29.07
N PRO A 501 -17.96 15.49 29.58
CA PRO A 501 -18.44 15.70 30.93
C PRO A 501 -17.32 15.40 31.94
N ARG A 502 -16.94 16.40 32.73
CA ARG A 502 -16.02 16.23 33.87
C ARG A 502 -16.83 16.19 35.15
N VAL A 503 -16.51 15.25 36.04
CA VAL A 503 -17.05 15.26 37.40
C VAL A 503 -16.54 16.53 38.08
N LEU A 504 -17.45 17.43 38.48
CA LEU A 504 -17.11 18.65 39.19
C LEU A 504 -16.54 18.27 40.57
N THR A 505 -15.21 18.28 40.71
CA THR A 505 -14.52 17.93 41.95
C THR A 505 -14.79 18.91 43.09
N SER A 506 -15.31 20.11 42.79
CA SER A 506 -15.66 21.16 43.74
C SER A 506 -17.15 21.21 44.12
N PHE A 507 -18.01 20.37 43.53
CA PHE A 507 -19.44 20.38 43.85
C PHE A 507 -19.70 19.64 45.16
N VAL A 508 -19.32 20.26 46.27
CA VAL A 508 -19.74 19.80 47.59
C VAL A 508 -21.21 20.18 47.75
N ARG A 509 -22.09 19.19 47.66
CA ARG A 509 -23.51 19.36 47.96
C ARG A 509 -23.66 19.91 49.38
N ASN A 510 -23.86 21.22 49.49
CA ASN A 510 -24.26 21.85 50.74
C ASN A 510 -25.79 21.93 50.74
N ARG A 511 -26.45 21.67 51.88
CA ARG A 511 -27.93 21.75 52.03
C ARG A 511 -28.52 23.01 51.40
N LEU A 512 -27.75 24.10 51.37
CA LEU A 512 -28.12 25.38 50.77
C LEU A 512 -28.28 25.30 49.23
N ILE A 513 -27.46 24.54 48.53
CA ILE A 513 -27.58 24.33 47.08
C ILE A 513 -28.81 23.46 46.78
N ASP A 514 -29.00 22.35 47.49
CA ASP A 514 -30.11 21.42 47.22
C ASP A 514 -31.48 21.90 47.66
N GLN A 515 -31.57 22.49 48.85
CA GLN A 515 -32.86 22.81 49.46
C GLN A 515 -33.29 24.25 49.15
N VAL A 516 -32.37 25.12 48.74
CA VAL A 516 -32.66 26.55 48.50
C VAL A 516 -32.40 26.94 47.05
N TYR A 517 -31.16 26.80 46.55
CA TYR A 517 -30.84 27.31 45.20
C TYR A 517 -31.45 26.47 44.07
N LEU A 518 -31.30 25.15 44.09
CA LEU A 518 -31.77 24.26 43.01
C LEU A 518 -33.29 24.31 42.80
N PRO A 519 -34.15 24.37 43.84
CA PRO A 519 -35.58 24.62 43.65
C PRO A 519 -35.90 26.00 43.06
N LEU A 520 -35.08 27.03 43.35
CA LEU A 520 -35.28 28.39 42.83
C LEU A 520 -34.89 28.54 41.35
N ILE A 521 -33.87 27.82 40.90
CA ILE A 521 -33.37 27.93 39.51
C ILE A 521 -33.80 26.76 38.61
N GLY A 522 -34.22 25.63 39.21
CA GLY A 522 -34.51 24.38 38.51
C GLY A 522 -35.60 24.53 37.46
N ASP A 523 -36.67 25.27 37.75
CA ASP A 523 -37.76 25.52 36.79
C ASP A 523 -37.32 26.34 35.56
N ASN A 524 -36.36 27.26 35.74
CA ASN A 524 -35.80 28.03 34.63
C ASN A 524 -34.77 27.22 33.84
N LEU A 525 -33.93 26.44 34.53
CA LEU A 525 -32.97 25.54 33.89
C LEU A 525 -33.69 24.45 33.07
N ALA A 526 -34.78 23.90 33.61
CA ALA A 526 -35.66 22.95 32.94
C ALA A 526 -36.29 23.52 31.66
N LYS A 527 -36.73 24.79 31.69
CA LYS A 527 -37.24 25.50 30.50
C LYS A 527 -36.16 25.76 29.46
N GLN A 528 -34.92 26.04 29.86
CA GLN A 528 -33.83 26.36 28.95
C GLN A 528 -33.17 25.15 28.30
N ILE A 529 -32.87 24.11 29.08
CA ILE A 529 -32.10 22.94 28.63
C ILE A 529 -33.05 21.83 28.14
N GLY A 530 -34.25 21.74 28.72
CA GLY A 530 -35.22 20.68 28.49
C GLY A 530 -35.06 19.54 29.50
N THR A 531 -36.17 18.95 29.94
CA THR A 531 -36.20 17.83 30.88
C THR A 531 -36.36 16.48 30.18
N ALA A 532 -35.88 15.41 30.81
CA ALA A 532 -36.07 14.04 30.33
C ALA A 532 -37.49 13.55 30.66
N GLY A 533 -38.35 13.41 29.64
CA GLY A 533 -39.76 12.98 29.79
C GLY A 533 -40.65 13.41 28.61
N ALA A 534 -41.93 12.99 28.62
CA ALA A 534 -42.88 13.12 27.50
C ALA A 534 -43.40 14.54 27.20
N ASP A 535 -43.02 15.56 27.99
CA ASP A 535 -43.44 16.96 27.80
C ASP A 535 -42.24 17.86 27.41
N LYS A 536 -41.63 17.59 26.25
CA LYS A 536 -40.65 18.51 25.63
C LYS A 536 -41.34 19.80 25.17
N ARG A 537 -41.46 20.81 26.02
CA ARG A 537 -41.79 22.18 25.57
C ARG A 537 -40.57 22.85 24.96
N THR A 538 -40.77 23.49 23.80
CA THR A 538 -39.73 24.00 22.88
C THR A 538 -39.25 25.44 23.15
N ASP A 539 -39.72 26.08 24.23
CA ASP A 539 -39.44 27.51 24.46
C ASP A 539 -38.12 27.71 25.23
N ARG A 540 -37.00 27.58 24.50
CA ARG A 540 -35.64 27.74 25.03
C ARG A 540 -35.20 29.21 25.03
N GLN A 541 -35.58 30.00 26.04
CA GLN A 541 -34.96 31.31 26.31
C GLN A 541 -34.91 31.63 27.82
N GLY A 542 -33.80 32.22 28.27
CA GLY A 542 -33.76 33.00 29.50
C GLY A 542 -32.34 33.37 29.95
N LEU A 543 -32.25 34.44 30.74
CA LEU A 543 -31.03 34.89 31.42
C LEU A 543 -31.19 34.54 32.92
N LEU A 544 -30.22 33.84 33.52
CA LEU A 544 -30.24 33.54 34.95
C LEU A 544 -29.36 34.55 35.69
N LEU A 545 -29.95 35.45 36.48
CA LEU A 545 -29.22 36.42 37.30
C LEU A 545 -29.24 35.98 38.77
N LEU A 546 -28.10 35.53 39.28
CA LEU A 546 -27.93 35.11 40.68
C LEU A 546 -27.36 36.27 41.52
N ILE A 547 -28.12 36.79 42.49
CA ILE A 547 -27.67 37.85 43.41
C ILE A 547 -27.67 37.30 44.85
N SER A 548 -26.53 37.37 45.55
CA SER A 548 -26.40 36.99 46.96
C SER A 548 -25.17 37.69 47.62
N PRO A 549 -24.99 37.66 48.95
CA PRO A 549 -23.86 38.29 49.64
C PRO A 549 -22.48 37.70 49.30
N PRO A 550 -21.35 38.41 49.46
CA PRO A 550 -20.01 37.87 49.19
C PRO A 550 -19.73 36.58 49.98
N GLY A 551 -19.13 35.56 49.33
CA GLY A 551 -18.74 34.30 49.98
C GLY A 551 -19.78 33.16 49.98
N TYR A 552 -20.96 33.34 49.38
CA TYR A 552 -22.04 32.33 49.37
C TYR A 552 -22.09 31.43 48.12
N GLY A 553 -20.94 31.20 47.45
CA GLY A 553 -20.87 30.25 46.33
C GLY A 553 -21.71 30.63 45.10
N LYS A 554 -21.63 31.88 44.65
CA LYS A 554 -22.24 32.30 43.37
C LYS A 554 -21.41 31.91 42.14
N THR A 555 -20.09 31.92 42.34
CA THR A 555 -19.09 31.74 41.26
C THR A 555 -18.63 30.29 41.15
N THR A 556 -18.66 29.58 42.29
CA THR A 556 -18.44 28.13 42.39
C THR A 556 -19.75 27.42 42.12
#